data_AF-A0A428Z1F2-F1
#
_entry.id   AF-A0A428Z1F2-F1
#
_cell.length_a   1.000
_cell.length_b   1.000
_cell.length_c   1.000
_cell.angle_alpha   90.00
_cell.angle_beta   90.00
_cell.angle_gamma   90.00
#
_symmetry.space_group_name_H-M   'P 1'
#
loop_
_entity.id
_entity.type
_entity.pdbx_description
1 polymer ?
#
loop_
_entity_poly.entity_id
_entity_poly.type
_entity_poly.pdbx_seq_one_letter_code
_entity_poly.pdbx_strand_id
1 'polypeptide(L)'
;MQWTRLGKRLGAAGIALATVATGVTVAVTATATAAPAATSAAVAALPPGFKSVGYMPSWSGNVNSIQYTKLTHINYAFVLPNSNGTLQGIPDPNKLRSLVSLGHNNGVKVSLAVGGWNDGNDSAFEQLAGNAGSRTTFVNALIGVVNEYNLDGIDMDWEYPDPGQSGANFTALMRQLGDALHSRGKLLTAAVVSGGGTANGVEPAVFGIVDWLNIMAYDGGSPHANYDWSIQSANFWKGRGLPAGKTVLGVPFYSRPVYVPYSQIVAADPANANRDCANISGGTQCYNGIPTIKRKTQWAVANAGGIMNWELSQDTTGATSLLSAIFDAAGGTTPPPGGGRSGPITGIAGKCVDVAGANSANGTAVQIYTCNGTGAQTWTVGADNTLRALGKCMDVAGAGTANGTVIQLWDCNGTGAQSWQANGDGTLRNTASGRCLDATGNSSADGTRLQIWDCFASANQVWRLPA
;
A
#
# COMPACT_ATOMS: atom_id res chain seq x y z
N MET A 1 -76.66 41.30 -25.92
CA MET A 1 -76.65 42.43 -24.98
C MET A 1 -76.30 41.88 -23.61
N GLN A 2 -75.27 42.48 -22.97
CA GLN A 2 -75.01 42.63 -21.52
C GLN A 2 -75.24 41.46 -20.55
N TRP A 3 -74.38 41.11 -19.58
CA TRP A 3 -72.98 41.33 -19.18
C TRP A 3 -72.87 40.63 -17.80
N THR A 4 -71.70 40.06 -17.44
CA THR A 4 -71.18 39.81 -16.06
C THR A 4 -71.90 38.81 -15.12
N ARG A 5 -71.29 37.98 -14.26
CA ARG A 5 -69.95 37.92 -13.61
C ARG A 5 -69.68 36.47 -13.17
N LEU A 6 -68.44 36.01 -13.31
CA LEU A 6 -67.96 34.68 -12.87
C LEU A 6 -67.29 34.80 -11.48
N GLY A 7 -67.65 33.94 -10.53
CA GLY A 7 -67.04 33.85 -9.20
C GLY A 7 -66.90 32.39 -8.73
N LYS A 8 -65.65 31.91 -8.72
CA LYS A 8 -65.03 30.84 -7.92
C LYS A 8 -65.77 29.50 -7.70
N ARG A 9 -65.24 28.49 -8.41
CA ARG A 9 -65.28 27.02 -8.20
C ARG A 9 -64.32 26.62 -7.04
N LEU A 10 -64.39 25.49 -6.32
CA LEU A 10 -65.05 24.18 -6.44
C LEU A 10 -65.04 23.52 -5.03
N GLY A 11 -66.11 22.80 -4.66
CA GLY A 11 -66.19 21.94 -3.48
C GLY A 11 -66.71 20.56 -3.87
N ALA A 12 -66.10 19.52 -3.31
CA ALA A 12 -66.27 18.10 -3.67
C ALA A 12 -67.63 17.51 -3.24
N ALA A 13 -68.12 16.54 -4.02
CA ALA A 13 -69.22 15.65 -3.66
C ALA A 13 -68.76 14.20 -3.81
N GLY A 14 -68.96 13.39 -2.75
CA GLY A 14 -68.68 11.96 -2.71
C GLY A 14 -69.86 11.12 -3.20
N ILE A 15 -69.55 9.88 -3.61
CA ILE A 15 -70.52 8.81 -3.84
C ILE A 15 -69.91 7.53 -3.23
N ALA A 16 -70.70 6.86 -2.40
CA ALA A 16 -70.40 5.57 -1.79
C ALA A 16 -70.92 4.42 -2.67
N LEU A 17 -70.23 3.28 -2.68
CA LEU A 17 -70.80 2.00 -3.11
C LEU A 17 -70.15 0.82 -2.36
N ALA A 18 -71.02 -0.15 -2.05
CA ALA A 18 -70.86 -1.23 -1.10
C ALA A 18 -69.86 -2.32 -1.52
N THR A 19 -69.21 -2.93 -0.53
CA THR A 19 -68.33 -4.10 -0.70
C THR A 19 -68.94 -5.35 -0.09
N VAL A 20 -68.97 -6.43 -0.88
CA VAL A 20 -69.31 -7.79 -0.49
C VAL A 20 -68.03 -8.47 0.02
N ALA A 21 -68.12 -9.10 1.19
CA ALA A 21 -67.02 -9.79 1.84
C ALA A 21 -66.85 -11.21 1.29
N THR A 22 -65.66 -11.51 0.75
CA THR A 22 -65.16 -12.88 0.58
C THR A 22 -63.89 -13.02 1.40
N GLY A 23 -63.92 -13.93 2.37
CA GLY A 23 -62.80 -14.22 3.25
C GLY A 23 -61.61 -14.80 2.50
N VAL A 24 -60.46 -14.13 2.61
CA VAL A 24 -59.14 -14.69 2.28
C VAL A 24 -58.34 -14.67 3.58
N THR A 25 -57.99 -15.85 4.09
CA THR A 25 -56.99 -15.99 5.15
C THR A 25 -55.62 -15.65 4.57
N VAL A 26 -55.11 -14.47 4.89
CA VAL A 26 -53.74 -14.07 4.58
C VAL A 26 -52.82 -14.65 5.65
N ALA A 27 -51.99 -15.62 5.28
CA ALA A 27 -50.85 -16.02 6.08
C ALA A 27 -49.85 -14.85 6.09
N VAL A 28 -49.71 -14.16 7.22
CA VAL A 28 -48.67 -13.16 7.42
C VAL A 28 -47.36 -13.91 7.67
N THR A 29 -46.63 -14.24 6.60
CA THR A 29 -45.21 -14.55 6.73
C THR A 29 -44.49 -13.27 7.10
N ALA A 30 -44.03 -13.18 8.34
CA ALA A 30 -43.09 -12.14 8.76
C ALA A 30 -41.81 -12.31 7.94
N THR A 31 -41.65 -11.50 6.89
CA THR A 31 -40.36 -11.36 6.21
C THR A 31 -39.43 -10.67 7.19
N ALA A 32 -38.52 -11.43 7.79
CA ALA A 32 -37.36 -10.86 8.47
C ALA A 32 -36.61 -10.02 7.44
N THR A 33 -36.68 -8.70 7.56
CA THR A 33 -35.81 -7.80 6.84
C THR A 33 -34.40 -8.10 7.32
N ALA A 34 -33.61 -8.76 6.47
CA ALA A 34 -32.19 -8.93 6.71
C ALA A 34 -31.59 -7.54 6.94
N ALA A 35 -30.90 -7.37 8.06
CA ALA A 35 -30.08 -6.19 8.29
C ALA A 35 -29.13 -6.02 7.09
N PRO A 36 -28.85 -4.79 6.64
CA PRO A 36 -27.86 -4.58 5.59
C PRO A 36 -26.55 -5.22 6.07
N ALA A 37 -25.98 -6.09 5.24
CA ALA A 37 -24.66 -6.63 5.45
C ALA A 37 -23.71 -5.45 5.72
N ALA A 38 -22.91 -5.55 6.78
CA ALA A 38 -21.89 -4.58 7.09
C ALA A 38 -21.08 -4.32 5.81
N THR A 39 -21.20 -3.10 5.27
CA THR A 39 -20.38 -2.66 4.15
C THR A 39 -18.93 -2.81 4.60
N SER A 40 -18.19 -3.69 3.94
CA SER A 40 -16.74 -3.79 4.10
C SER A 40 -16.17 -2.37 4.03
N ALA A 41 -15.38 -1.98 5.03
CA ALA A 41 -14.60 -0.76 4.93
C ALA A 41 -13.89 -0.79 3.58
N ALA A 42 -14.05 0.27 2.78
CA ALA A 42 -13.31 0.38 1.53
C ALA A 42 -11.83 0.20 1.87
N VAL A 43 -11.08 -0.56 1.08
CA VAL A 43 -9.63 -0.63 1.22
C VAL A 43 -9.06 0.53 0.41
N ALA A 44 -7.92 1.09 0.81
CA ALA A 44 -7.21 2.04 -0.03
C ALA A 44 -7.02 1.43 -1.43
N ALA A 45 -7.62 2.04 -2.43
CA ALA A 45 -7.75 1.44 -3.75
C ALA A 45 -7.26 2.41 -4.82
N LEU A 46 -6.26 1.95 -5.57
CA LEU A 46 -5.88 2.56 -6.84
C LEU A 46 -6.95 2.26 -7.91
N PRO A 47 -7.01 3.04 -9.00
CA PRO A 47 -7.95 2.76 -10.08
C PRO A 47 -7.83 1.32 -10.58
N PRO A 48 -8.95 0.64 -10.91
CA PRO A 48 -8.92 -0.72 -11.41
C PRO A 48 -7.93 -0.87 -12.59
N GLY A 49 -7.03 -1.84 -12.48
CA GLY A 49 -6.03 -2.14 -13.51
C GLY A 49 -4.76 -1.27 -13.48
N PHE A 50 -4.73 -0.19 -12.69
CA PHE A 50 -3.53 0.64 -12.50
C PHE A 50 -2.57 -0.01 -11.52
N LYS A 51 -1.30 -0.16 -11.92
CA LYS A 51 -0.26 -0.81 -11.12
C LYS A 51 0.59 0.25 -10.41
N SER A 52 0.77 0.07 -9.12
CA SER A 52 1.82 0.70 -8.32
C SER A 52 2.79 -0.40 -7.89
N VAL A 53 3.98 -0.41 -8.50
CA VAL A 53 5.00 -1.45 -8.32
C VAL A 53 6.19 -0.84 -7.58
N GLY A 54 6.69 -1.49 -6.54
CA GLY A 54 7.91 -1.07 -5.85
C GLY A 54 8.97 -2.16 -5.81
N TYR A 55 10.23 -1.80 -6.04
CA TYR A 55 11.34 -2.70 -5.76
C TYR A 55 11.73 -2.61 -4.28
N MET A 56 11.99 -3.77 -3.66
CA MET A 56 12.52 -3.88 -2.31
C MET A 56 13.82 -4.70 -2.36
N PRO A 57 15.00 -4.06 -2.25
CA PRO A 57 16.26 -4.77 -2.30
C PRO A 57 16.48 -5.62 -1.04
N SER A 58 17.26 -6.69 -1.15
CA SER A 58 17.60 -7.58 -0.04
C SER A 58 18.50 -6.87 0.96
N TRP A 59 19.40 -6.01 0.48
CA TRP A 59 20.42 -5.33 1.28
C TRP A 59 19.97 -4.05 2.00
N SER A 60 18.79 -3.48 1.70
CA SER A 60 18.34 -2.22 2.30
C SER A 60 16.84 -2.21 2.60
N GLY A 61 16.41 -1.40 3.57
CA GLY A 61 15.00 -1.19 3.91
C GLY A 61 14.41 -2.23 4.87
N ASN A 62 13.37 -1.80 5.59
CA ASN A 62 12.61 -2.61 6.52
C ASN A 62 11.22 -2.91 5.93
N VAL A 63 10.84 -4.19 5.86
CA VAL A 63 9.53 -4.59 5.32
C VAL A 63 8.36 -4.02 6.13
N ASN A 64 8.56 -3.77 7.43
CA ASN A 64 7.53 -3.21 8.31
C ASN A 64 7.27 -1.71 8.08
N SER A 65 8.16 -1.01 7.37
CA SER A 65 7.99 0.42 7.05
C SER A 65 7.35 0.66 5.67
N ILE A 66 7.02 -0.40 4.93
CA ILE A 66 6.42 -0.29 3.60
C ILE A 66 4.98 0.23 3.74
N GLN A 67 4.62 1.21 2.91
CA GLN A 67 3.27 1.76 2.82
C GLN A 67 2.39 0.87 1.93
N TYR A 68 2.14 -0.38 2.35
CA TYR A 68 1.51 -1.43 1.54
C TYR A 68 0.19 -1.01 0.89
N THR A 69 -0.63 -0.23 1.58
CA THR A 69 -1.92 0.28 1.07
C THR A 69 -1.82 1.17 -0.16
N LYS A 70 -0.60 1.56 -0.56
CA LYS A 70 -0.31 2.38 -1.75
C LYS A 70 0.32 1.59 -2.90
N LEU A 71 0.49 0.28 -2.71
CA LEU A 71 1.13 -0.62 -3.65
C LEU A 71 0.14 -1.66 -4.14
N THR A 72 0.41 -2.18 -5.32
CA THR A 72 -0.28 -3.36 -5.88
C THR A 72 0.66 -4.55 -5.97
N HIS A 73 1.94 -4.28 -6.23
CA HIS A 73 2.96 -5.30 -6.42
C HIS A 73 4.28 -4.84 -5.79
N ILE A 74 5.05 -5.80 -5.28
CA ILE A 74 6.42 -5.59 -4.83
C ILE A 74 7.32 -6.62 -5.52
N ASN A 75 8.44 -6.15 -6.08
CA ASN A 75 9.49 -7.00 -6.63
C ASN A 75 10.64 -7.07 -5.61
N TYR A 76 10.87 -8.24 -5.02
CA TYR A 76 11.99 -8.46 -4.11
C TYR A 76 13.28 -8.67 -4.89
N ALA A 77 14.25 -7.77 -4.72
CA ALA A 77 15.46 -7.71 -5.53
C ALA A 77 16.70 -8.12 -4.70
N PHE A 78 17.65 -8.92 -5.18
CA PHE A 78 17.58 -9.80 -6.33
C PHE A 78 18.07 -11.18 -5.92
N VAL A 79 17.67 -12.19 -6.68
CA VAL A 79 18.43 -13.44 -6.80
C VAL A 79 19.19 -13.41 -8.11
N LEU A 80 20.42 -13.96 -8.13
CA LEU A 80 21.21 -14.08 -9.35
C LEU A 80 21.14 -15.50 -9.91
N PRO A 81 21.14 -15.67 -11.25
CA PRO A 81 21.29 -16.97 -11.86
C PRO A 81 22.75 -17.43 -11.86
N ASN A 82 22.94 -18.74 -12.04
CA ASN A 82 24.19 -19.35 -12.49
C ASN A 82 24.06 -19.74 -13.97
N SER A 83 25.19 -19.84 -14.69
CA SER A 83 25.20 -20.16 -16.13
C SER A 83 24.63 -21.52 -16.50
N ASN A 84 24.58 -22.47 -15.56
CA ASN A 84 23.95 -23.78 -15.73
C ASN A 84 22.43 -23.78 -15.50
N GLY A 85 21.84 -22.61 -15.26
CA GLY A 85 20.42 -22.45 -14.97
C GLY A 85 20.03 -22.71 -13.52
N THR A 86 20.95 -23.01 -12.60
CA THR A 86 20.60 -22.97 -11.16
C THR A 86 20.54 -21.52 -10.65
N LEU A 87 20.02 -21.32 -9.44
CA LEU A 87 20.02 -20.02 -8.77
C LEU A 87 21.15 -19.95 -7.74
N GLN A 88 21.70 -18.76 -7.54
CA GLN A 88 22.42 -18.45 -6.30
C GLN A 88 21.45 -18.47 -5.11
N GLY A 89 21.99 -18.56 -3.88
CA GLY A 89 21.17 -18.54 -2.68
C GLY A 89 20.37 -17.24 -2.55
N ILE A 90 19.13 -17.33 -2.05
CA ILE A 90 18.31 -16.15 -1.74
C ILE A 90 19.06 -15.31 -0.69
N PRO A 91 19.47 -14.06 -0.99
CA PRO A 91 20.41 -13.33 -0.11
C PRO A 91 19.88 -13.05 1.30
N ASP A 92 18.58 -12.82 1.45
CA ASP A 92 17.91 -12.73 2.76
C ASP A 92 16.53 -13.40 2.67
N PRO A 93 16.44 -14.70 3.01
CA PRO A 93 15.20 -15.47 2.89
C PRO A 93 14.18 -15.10 3.99
N ASN A 94 14.62 -14.60 5.14
CA ASN A 94 13.72 -14.21 6.23
C ASN A 94 12.98 -12.91 5.90
N LYS A 95 13.68 -11.95 5.30
CA LYS A 95 13.09 -10.73 4.77
C LYS A 95 12.10 -11.03 3.64
N LEU A 96 12.44 -11.96 2.73
CA LEU A 96 11.52 -12.40 1.69
C LEU A 96 10.23 -12.99 2.28
N ARG A 97 10.33 -13.94 3.23
CA ARG A 97 9.14 -14.53 3.88
C ARG A 97 8.28 -13.47 4.57
N SER A 98 8.93 -12.52 5.27
CA SER A 98 8.23 -11.42 5.94
C SER A 98 7.53 -10.50 4.95
N LEU A 99 8.20 -10.17 3.84
CA LEU A 99 7.65 -9.34 2.77
C LEU A 99 6.43 -9.99 2.11
N VAL A 100 6.52 -11.28 1.78
CA VAL A 100 5.38 -12.03 1.21
C VAL A 100 4.21 -12.04 2.18
N SER A 101 4.44 -12.39 3.46
CA SER A 101 3.38 -12.44 4.46
C SER A 101 2.70 -11.08 4.66
N LEU A 102 3.47 -10.00 4.82
CA LEU A 102 2.93 -8.66 4.99
C LEU A 102 2.25 -8.16 3.71
N GLY A 103 2.82 -8.46 2.53
CA GLY A 103 2.22 -8.12 1.24
C GLY A 103 0.85 -8.75 1.09
N HIS A 104 0.75 -10.08 1.26
CA HIS A 104 -0.51 -10.82 1.16
C HIS A 104 -1.55 -10.36 2.17
N ASN A 105 -1.15 -10.09 3.42
CA ASN A 105 -2.03 -9.55 4.45
C ASN A 105 -2.60 -8.17 4.10
N ASN A 106 -1.95 -7.44 3.20
CA ASN A 106 -2.39 -6.13 2.70
C ASN A 106 -2.92 -6.16 1.26
N GLY A 107 -3.14 -7.35 0.68
CA GLY A 107 -3.62 -7.50 -0.70
C GLY A 107 -2.60 -7.08 -1.77
N VAL A 108 -1.32 -7.01 -1.42
CA VAL A 108 -0.21 -6.68 -2.31
C VAL A 108 0.47 -7.96 -2.77
N LYS A 109 0.67 -8.10 -4.09
CA LYS A 109 1.36 -9.25 -4.66
C LYS A 109 2.87 -9.10 -4.55
N VAL A 110 3.58 -10.19 -4.32
CA VAL A 110 5.04 -10.20 -4.17
C VAL A 110 5.67 -11.14 -5.18
N SER A 111 6.50 -10.60 -6.06
CA SER A 111 7.31 -11.33 -7.03
C SER A 111 8.79 -11.32 -6.61
N LEU A 112 9.54 -12.33 -7.02
CA LEU A 112 11.00 -12.32 -6.92
C LEU A 112 11.60 -11.75 -8.20
N ALA A 113 12.44 -10.71 -8.07
CA ALA A 113 13.22 -10.18 -9.17
C ALA A 113 14.54 -10.95 -9.32
N VAL A 114 14.86 -11.31 -10.56
CA VAL A 114 16.01 -12.15 -10.92
C VAL A 114 16.95 -11.35 -11.81
N GLY A 115 18.20 -11.19 -11.39
CA GLY A 115 19.20 -10.39 -12.11
C GLY A 115 19.52 -9.06 -11.43
N GLY A 116 19.20 -7.96 -12.10
CA GLY A 116 19.65 -6.60 -11.83
C GLY A 116 20.98 -6.28 -12.51
N TRP A 117 21.40 -5.01 -12.45
CA TRP A 117 22.59 -4.49 -13.12
C TRP A 117 23.87 -5.34 -12.96
N ASN A 118 24.16 -5.86 -11.76
CA ASN A 118 25.30 -6.75 -11.48
C ASN A 118 26.63 -6.27 -12.10
N ASP A 119 26.96 -4.98 -11.93
CA ASP A 119 28.13 -4.31 -12.55
C ASP A 119 28.20 -4.44 -14.09
N GLY A 120 27.05 -4.57 -14.74
CA GLY A 120 26.91 -4.81 -16.18
C GLY A 120 27.24 -6.25 -16.60
N ASN A 121 27.42 -7.18 -15.66
CA ASN A 121 27.73 -8.57 -15.96
C ASN A 121 26.46 -9.41 -16.05
N ASP A 122 26.06 -9.73 -17.27
CA ASP A 122 24.94 -10.60 -17.60
C ASP A 122 25.37 -11.95 -18.21
N SER A 123 26.65 -12.29 -18.14
CA SER A 123 27.21 -13.50 -18.77
C SER A 123 26.55 -14.81 -18.32
N ALA A 124 26.02 -14.85 -17.10
CA ALA A 124 25.26 -15.99 -16.60
C ALA A 124 23.92 -16.12 -17.34
N PHE A 125 23.22 -15.02 -17.60
CA PHE A 125 22.00 -15.01 -18.40
C PHE A 125 22.27 -15.43 -19.85
N GLU A 126 23.32 -14.90 -20.47
CA GLU A 126 23.69 -15.27 -21.83
C GLU A 126 23.90 -16.78 -21.99
N GLN A 127 24.69 -17.38 -21.09
CA GLN A 127 24.99 -18.80 -21.11
C GLN A 127 23.76 -19.67 -20.80
N LEU A 128 22.97 -19.31 -19.77
CA LEU A 128 21.81 -20.12 -19.39
C LEU A 128 20.71 -20.03 -20.45
N ALA A 129 20.48 -18.85 -21.03
CA ALA A 129 19.44 -18.64 -22.02
C ALA A 129 19.81 -19.27 -23.36
N GLY A 130 21.10 -19.33 -23.70
CA GLY A 130 21.61 -19.99 -24.91
C GLY A 130 21.45 -21.52 -24.94
N ASN A 131 21.14 -22.17 -23.82
CA ASN A 131 21.03 -23.63 -23.74
C ASN A 131 19.64 -24.09 -23.27
N ALA A 132 18.97 -24.94 -24.06
CA ALA A 132 17.62 -25.43 -23.74
C ALA A 132 17.54 -26.23 -22.43
N GLY A 133 18.58 -26.99 -22.10
CA GLY A 133 18.70 -27.71 -20.83
C GLY A 133 18.81 -26.74 -19.66
N SER A 134 19.73 -25.77 -19.73
CA SER A 134 19.89 -24.74 -18.69
C SER A 134 18.63 -23.89 -18.52
N ARG A 135 17.92 -23.53 -19.60
CA ARG A 135 16.60 -22.85 -19.49
C ARG A 135 15.60 -23.68 -18.70
N THR A 136 15.56 -24.99 -18.94
CA THR A 136 14.67 -25.91 -18.20
C THR A 136 15.05 -26.00 -16.73
N THR A 137 16.34 -26.12 -16.42
CA THR A 137 16.85 -26.08 -15.04
C THR A 137 16.44 -24.79 -14.34
N PHE A 138 16.58 -23.65 -15.02
CA PHE A 138 16.27 -22.34 -14.49
C PHE A 138 14.79 -22.12 -14.24
N VAL A 139 13.94 -22.47 -15.19
CA VAL A 139 12.49 -22.44 -15.00
C VAL A 139 12.09 -23.33 -13.82
N ASN A 140 12.62 -24.55 -13.72
CA ASN A 140 12.32 -25.43 -12.59
C ASN A 140 12.79 -24.87 -11.25
N ALA A 141 13.98 -24.26 -11.20
CA ALA A 141 14.50 -23.62 -9.99
C ALA A 141 13.60 -22.45 -9.54
N LEU A 142 13.19 -21.59 -10.47
CA LEU A 142 12.29 -20.48 -10.17
C LEU A 142 10.91 -20.95 -9.71
N ILE A 143 10.34 -21.98 -10.35
CA ILE A 143 9.07 -22.59 -9.88
C ILE A 143 9.24 -23.17 -8.47
N GLY A 144 10.39 -23.78 -8.16
CA GLY A 144 10.72 -24.22 -6.81
C GLY A 144 10.66 -23.08 -5.79
N VAL A 145 11.31 -21.96 -6.08
CA VAL A 145 11.31 -20.77 -5.20
C VAL A 145 9.92 -20.15 -5.08
N VAL A 146 9.16 -20.06 -6.18
CA VAL A 146 7.76 -19.58 -6.16
C VAL A 146 6.91 -20.38 -5.19
N ASN A 147 7.05 -21.71 -5.21
CA ASN A 147 6.32 -22.59 -4.31
C ASN A 147 6.81 -22.47 -2.86
N GLU A 148 8.14 -22.42 -2.64
CA GLU A 148 8.73 -22.38 -1.29
C GLU A 148 8.38 -21.10 -0.53
N TYR A 149 8.35 -19.96 -1.23
CA TYR A 149 8.11 -18.64 -0.64
C TYR A 149 6.69 -18.13 -0.86
N ASN A 150 5.81 -18.93 -1.49
CA ASN A 150 4.44 -18.52 -1.85
C ASN A 150 4.41 -17.21 -2.66
N LEU A 151 5.30 -17.07 -3.66
CA LEU A 151 5.38 -15.86 -4.47
C LEU A 151 4.21 -15.78 -5.46
N ASP A 152 3.85 -14.56 -5.86
CA ASP A 152 2.83 -14.29 -6.87
C ASP A 152 3.38 -14.29 -8.30
N GLY A 153 4.69 -14.25 -8.46
CA GLY A 153 5.33 -14.24 -9.77
C GLY A 153 6.85 -14.11 -9.73
N ILE A 154 7.40 -13.96 -10.93
CA ILE A 154 8.81 -13.66 -11.18
C ILE A 154 8.89 -12.38 -12.01
N ASP A 155 9.83 -11.52 -11.65
CA ASP A 155 10.24 -10.37 -12.44
C ASP A 155 11.65 -10.65 -13.02
N MET A 156 11.77 -10.64 -14.34
CA MET A 156 13.05 -10.83 -15.02
C MET A 156 13.75 -9.50 -15.23
N ASP A 157 14.89 -9.30 -14.60
CA ASP A 157 15.68 -8.07 -14.69
C ASP A 157 17.05 -8.38 -15.31
N TRP A 158 17.04 -8.78 -16.58
CA TRP A 158 18.26 -8.99 -17.35
C TRP A 158 18.66 -7.68 -18.02
N GLU A 159 19.78 -7.12 -17.57
CA GLU A 159 20.36 -5.87 -18.07
C GLU A 159 21.68 -6.10 -18.84
N TYR A 160 21.68 -6.26 -20.18
CA TYR A 160 20.52 -6.37 -21.07
C TYR A 160 20.76 -7.43 -22.15
N PRO A 161 19.74 -8.20 -22.56
CA PRO A 161 19.89 -9.06 -23.72
C PRO A 161 20.23 -8.22 -24.95
N ASP A 162 21.27 -8.60 -25.69
CA ASP A 162 21.67 -7.94 -26.92
C ASP A 162 20.72 -8.26 -28.08
N PRO A 163 20.49 -7.32 -29.03
CA PRO A 163 19.75 -7.63 -30.24
C PRO A 163 20.40 -8.78 -31.04
N GLY A 164 19.56 -9.67 -31.60
CA GLY A 164 20.04 -10.85 -32.34
C GLY A 164 19.91 -12.12 -31.51
N GLN A 165 20.97 -12.93 -31.43
CA GLN A 165 20.90 -14.26 -30.81
C GLN A 165 20.58 -14.19 -29.31
N SER A 166 21.12 -13.21 -28.58
CA SER A 166 20.80 -13.00 -27.17
C SER A 166 19.31 -12.69 -26.98
N GLY A 167 18.75 -11.77 -27.75
CA GLY A 167 17.31 -11.47 -27.74
C GLY A 167 16.40 -12.65 -28.12
N ALA A 168 16.82 -13.50 -29.06
CA ALA A 168 16.11 -14.74 -29.38
C ALA A 168 16.16 -15.74 -28.21
N ASN A 169 17.31 -15.84 -27.53
CA ASN A 169 17.48 -16.67 -26.34
C ASN A 169 16.62 -16.16 -25.16
N PHE A 170 16.60 -14.84 -24.93
CA PHE A 170 15.72 -14.20 -23.96
C PHE A 170 14.26 -14.52 -24.26
N THR A 171 13.83 -14.36 -25.51
CA THR A 171 12.45 -14.67 -25.93
C THR A 171 12.08 -16.14 -25.69
N ALA A 172 12.99 -17.07 -25.99
CA ALA A 172 12.79 -18.50 -25.73
C ALA A 172 12.69 -18.81 -24.23
N LEU A 173 13.54 -18.18 -23.41
CA LEU A 173 13.50 -18.29 -21.95
C LEU A 173 12.18 -17.73 -21.38
N MET A 174 11.81 -16.52 -21.78
CA MET A 174 10.58 -15.87 -21.32
C MET A 174 9.35 -16.69 -21.69
N ARG A 175 9.31 -17.30 -22.89
CA ARG A 175 8.19 -18.18 -23.29
C ARG A 175 8.08 -19.39 -22.37
N GLN A 176 9.18 -20.10 -22.15
CA GLN A 176 9.18 -21.29 -21.29
C GLN A 176 8.82 -20.95 -19.84
N LEU A 177 9.33 -19.83 -19.32
CA LEU A 177 9.01 -19.35 -17.99
C LEU A 177 7.54 -18.89 -17.88
N GLY A 178 7.04 -18.19 -18.90
CA GLY A 178 5.66 -17.72 -18.98
C GLY A 178 4.65 -18.86 -18.95
N ASP A 179 4.85 -19.88 -19.79
CA ASP A 179 4.02 -21.09 -19.82
C ASP A 179 3.97 -21.77 -18.44
N ALA A 180 5.12 -21.86 -17.75
CA ALA A 180 5.22 -22.46 -16.43
C ALA A 180 4.53 -21.63 -15.34
N LEU A 181 4.66 -20.30 -15.36
CA LEU A 181 4.06 -19.41 -14.36
C LEU A 181 2.55 -19.26 -14.57
N HIS A 182 2.12 -18.98 -15.80
CA HIS A 182 0.70 -18.74 -16.12
C HIS A 182 -0.16 -19.98 -15.92
N SER A 183 0.35 -21.19 -16.21
CA SER A 183 -0.34 -22.44 -15.88
C SER A 183 -0.58 -22.66 -14.38
N ARG A 184 0.12 -21.89 -13.52
CA ARG A 184 0.00 -21.89 -12.06
C ARG A 184 -0.69 -20.63 -11.52
N GLY A 185 -1.23 -19.78 -12.40
CA GLY A 185 -1.84 -18.50 -12.02
C GLY A 185 -0.84 -17.49 -11.45
N LYS A 186 0.45 -17.61 -11.79
CA LYS A 186 1.54 -16.74 -11.34
C LYS A 186 1.91 -15.74 -12.44
N LEU A 187 2.43 -14.59 -12.03
CA LEU A 187 2.79 -13.49 -12.92
C LEU A 187 4.20 -13.66 -13.49
N LEU A 188 4.40 -13.20 -14.72
CA LEU A 188 5.71 -12.97 -15.32
C LEU A 188 5.84 -11.52 -15.77
N THR A 189 6.80 -10.80 -15.21
CA THR A 189 7.11 -9.42 -15.59
C THR A 189 8.58 -9.30 -15.96
N ALA A 190 8.97 -8.16 -16.51
CA ALA A 190 10.38 -7.86 -16.73
C ALA A 190 10.67 -6.37 -16.58
N ALA A 191 11.83 -6.05 -16.00
CA ALA A 191 12.42 -4.74 -16.09
C ALA A 191 13.19 -4.60 -17.41
N VAL A 192 13.04 -3.46 -18.08
CA VAL A 192 13.61 -3.22 -19.40
C VAL A 192 14.21 -1.82 -19.51
N VAL A 193 15.23 -1.70 -20.36
CA VAL A 193 15.89 -0.43 -20.67
C VAL A 193 14.90 0.65 -21.11
N SER A 194 15.23 1.90 -20.85
CA SER A 194 14.41 3.08 -21.21
C SER A 194 14.11 3.20 -22.72
N GLY A 195 14.97 2.70 -23.59
CA GLY A 195 14.77 2.69 -25.04
C GLY A 195 16.07 2.50 -25.82
N GLY A 196 16.08 2.89 -27.09
CA GLY A 196 17.27 2.84 -27.94
C GLY A 196 17.56 1.45 -28.52
N GLY A 197 18.78 1.27 -29.06
CA GLY A 197 19.19 0.04 -29.76
C GLY A 197 19.14 -1.21 -28.87
N THR A 198 19.59 -1.08 -27.62
CA THR A 198 19.57 -2.15 -26.61
C THR A 198 18.17 -2.72 -26.38
N ALA A 199 17.12 -1.90 -26.47
CA ALA A 199 15.75 -2.36 -26.29
C ALA A 199 15.32 -3.41 -27.33
N ASN A 200 16.02 -3.50 -28.47
CA ASN A 200 15.73 -4.49 -29.51
C ASN A 200 16.09 -5.93 -29.11
N GLY A 201 16.85 -6.15 -28.03
CA GLY A 201 17.03 -7.49 -27.46
C GLY A 201 15.77 -8.04 -26.80
N VAL A 202 14.82 -7.18 -26.41
CA VAL A 202 13.48 -7.60 -26.01
C VAL A 202 12.58 -7.59 -27.24
N GLU A 203 12.38 -8.74 -27.89
CA GLU A 203 11.58 -8.83 -29.10
C GLU A 203 10.08 -8.60 -28.85
N PRO A 204 9.30 -8.07 -29.82
CA PRO A 204 7.85 -7.86 -29.66
C PRO A 204 7.06 -9.11 -29.27
N ALA A 205 7.57 -10.30 -29.59
CA ALA A 205 6.99 -11.57 -29.15
C ALA A 205 6.88 -11.67 -27.62
N VAL A 206 7.79 -11.04 -26.87
CA VAL A 206 7.77 -10.97 -25.40
C VAL A 206 6.54 -10.22 -24.89
N PHE A 207 6.00 -9.25 -25.63
CA PHE A 207 4.85 -8.45 -25.18
C PHE A 207 3.58 -9.27 -24.99
N GLY A 208 3.45 -10.37 -25.75
CA GLY A 208 2.39 -11.37 -25.59
C GLY A 208 2.62 -12.32 -24.42
N ILE A 209 3.86 -12.48 -23.97
CA ILE A 209 4.29 -13.44 -22.95
C ILE A 209 4.24 -12.82 -21.54
N VAL A 210 4.69 -11.58 -21.37
CA VAL A 210 4.71 -10.94 -20.04
C VAL A 210 3.32 -10.40 -19.66
N ASP A 211 3.05 -10.33 -18.37
CA ASP A 211 1.90 -9.59 -17.83
C ASP A 211 2.06 -8.08 -18.03
N TRP A 212 3.27 -7.55 -17.82
CA TRP A 212 3.68 -6.19 -18.19
C TRP A 212 5.21 -6.03 -18.21
N LEU A 213 5.67 -4.88 -18.72
CA LEU A 213 7.07 -4.44 -18.64
C LEU A 213 7.21 -3.24 -17.72
N ASN A 214 8.19 -3.29 -16.81
CA ASN A 214 8.64 -2.19 -15.97
C ASN A 214 9.75 -1.42 -16.73
N ILE A 215 9.43 -0.25 -17.28
CA ILE A 215 10.36 0.53 -18.11
C ILE A 215 11.24 1.37 -17.20
N MET A 216 12.54 1.12 -17.19
CA MET A 216 13.52 1.83 -16.34
C MET A 216 13.82 3.22 -16.89
N ALA A 217 12.84 4.12 -16.82
CA ALA A 217 12.91 5.51 -17.27
C ALA A 217 13.64 6.41 -16.25
N TYR A 218 14.83 5.97 -15.87
CA TYR A 218 15.80 6.68 -15.06
C TYR A 218 17.20 6.41 -15.62
N ASP A 219 18.24 6.94 -14.97
CA ASP A 219 19.65 6.79 -15.37
C ASP A 219 20.04 7.40 -16.72
N GLY A 220 19.09 8.11 -17.35
CA GLY A 220 19.27 8.92 -18.55
C GLY A 220 18.43 10.19 -18.51
N GLY A 221 18.20 10.82 -19.67
CA GLY A 221 17.28 11.94 -19.81
C GLY A 221 17.74 13.24 -19.15
N SER A 222 18.98 13.66 -19.36
CA SER A 222 19.61 14.86 -18.73
C SER A 222 18.65 16.04 -18.49
N PRO A 223 18.44 16.51 -17.24
CA PRO A 223 18.94 15.92 -15.99
C PRO A 223 18.21 14.61 -15.65
N HIS A 224 18.92 13.66 -15.03
CA HIS A 224 18.43 12.31 -14.70
C HIS A 224 16.91 12.19 -14.50
N ALA A 225 16.28 11.34 -15.31
CA ALA A 225 14.86 11.03 -15.28
C ALA A 225 13.94 12.26 -15.45
N ASN A 226 14.30 13.23 -16.30
CA ASN A 226 13.40 14.33 -16.60
C ASN A 226 12.06 13.83 -17.18
N TYR A 227 11.00 14.65 -17.02
CA TYR A 227 9.65 14.27 -17.44
C TYR A 227 9.56 13.90 -18.93
N ASP A 228 10.03 14.77 -19.82
CA ASP A 228 9.82 14.61 -21.27
C ASP A 228 10.50 13.34 -21.77
N TRP A 229 11.73 13.10 -21.32
CA TRP A 229 12.47 11.87 -21.66
C TRP A 229 11.78 10.62 -21.11
N SER A 230 11.26 10.67 -19.87
CA SER A 230 10.56 9.52 -19.28
C SER A 230 9.30 9.15 -20.06
N ILE A 231 8.55 10.16 -20.52
CA ILE A 231 7.37 9.95 -21.37
C ILE A 231 7.77 9.42 -22.75
N GLN A 232 8.87 9.91 -23.32
CA GLN A 232 9.42 9.39 -24.57
C GLN A 232 9.81 7.91 -24.43
N SER A 233 10.43 7.50 -23.33
CA SER A 233 10.76 6.10 -23.05
C SER A 233 9.51 5.21 -23.04
N ALA A 234 8.46 5.61 -22.31
CA ALA A 234 7.21 4.85 -22.32
C ALA A 234 6.55 4.79 -23.71
N ASN A 235 6.56 5.89 -24.45
CA ASN A 235 6.02 5.94 -25.81
C ASN A 235 6.86 5.15 -26.82
N PHE A 236 8.17 5.05 -26.62
CA PHE A 236 9.05 4.22 -27.43
C PHE A 236 8.60 2.76 -27.38
N TRP A 237 8.39 2.20 -26.18
CA TRP A 237 7.91 0.82 -26.02
C TRP A 237 6.51 0.61 -26.60
N LYS A 238 5.59 1.56 -26.39
CA LYS A 238 4.26 1.52 -27.02
C LYS A 238 4.34 1.58 -28.56
N GLY A 239 5.25 2.39 -29.09
CA GLY A 239 5.51 2.49 -30.53
C GLY A 239 6.06 1.19 -31.15
N ARG A 240 6.68 0.34 -30.33
CA ARG A 240 7.09 -1.03 -30.71
C ARG A 240 5.96 -2.05 -30.65
N GLY A 241 4.77 -1.66 -30.15
CA GLY A 241 3.60 -2.52 -30.04
C GLY A 241 3.27 -3.01 -28.63
N LEU A 242 3.96 -2.54 -27.58
CA LEU A 242 3.59 -2.87 -26.19
C LEU A 242 2.22 -2.23 -25.86
N PRO A 243 1.21 -3.00 -25.42
CA PRO A 243 -0.07 -2.43 -25.04
C PRO A 243 0.06 -1.42 -23.88
N ALA A 244 -0.75 -0.37 -23.89
CA ALA A 244 -0.74 0.64 -22.83
C ALA A 244 -0.92 0.03 -21.44
N GLY A 245 -1.85 -0.90 -21.25
CA GLY A 245 -2.08 -1.59 -19.98
C GLY A 245 -0.91 -2.47 -19.49
N LYS A 246 0.03 -2.80 -20.38
CA LYS A 246 1.28 -3.53 -20.11
C LYS A 246 2.52 -2.63 -20.01
N THR A 247 2.34 -1.31 -20.15
CA THR A 247 3.41 -0.31 -20.06
C THR A 247 3.43 0.24 -18.63
N VAL A 248 4.45 -0.07 -17.83
CA VAL A 248 4.61 0.47 -16.47
C VAL A 248 5.81 1.42 -16.44
N LEU A 249 5.58 2.69 -16.12
CA LEU A 249 6.61 3.73 -16.18
C LEU A 249 7.45 3.74 -14.89
N GLY A 250 8.75 3.50 -15.00
CA GLY A 250 9.70 3.56 -13.89
C GLY A 250 10.03 4.98 -13.44
N VAL A 251 10.18 5.18 -12.14
CA VAL A 251 10.60 6.44 -11.51
C VAL A 251 11.68 6.19 -10.45
N PRO A 252 12.69 7.07 -10.34
CA PRO A 252 13.76 6.92 -9.36
C PRO A 252 13.39 7.57 -8.01
N PHE A 253 13.72 6.89 -6.91
CA PHE A 253 13.68 7.44 -5.55
C PHE A 253 15.08 7.84 -5.06
N TYR A 254 15.97 8.20 -5.99
CA TYR A 254 17.34 8.65 -5.74
C TYR A 254 17.73 9.74 -6.74
N SER A 255 18.92 10.32 -6.54
CA SER A 255 19.51 11.30 -7.44
C SER A 255 20.63 10.76 -8.32
N ARG A 256 20.99 11.54 -9.34
CA ARG A 256 22.30 11.49 -10.01
C ARG A 256 23.02 12.83 -9.82
N PRO A 257 24.37 12.86 -9.88
CA PRO A 257 25.27 11.76 -10.27
C PRO A 257 25.65 10.77 -9.15
N VAL A 258 25.38 11.07 -7.88
CA VAL A 258 26.00 10.35 -6.75
C VAL A 258 25.04 9.41 -6.01
N TYR A 259 23.85 9.14 -6.56
CA TYR A 259 22.89 8.17 -5.99
C TYR A 259 22.46 8.50 -4.56
N VAL A 260 22.23 9.78 -4.25
CA VAL A 260 21.74 10.17 -2.93
C VAL A 260 20.28 9.69 -2.80
N PRO A 261 19.92 8.90 -1.77
CA PRO A 261 18.54 8.50 -1.52
C PRO A 261 17.64 9.72 -1.35
N TYR A 262 16.42 9.67 -1.90
CA TYR A 262 15.46 10.76 -1.79
C TYR A 262 15.18 11.14 -0.32
N SER A 263 15.13 10.16 0.58
CA SER A 263 14.99 10.37 2.02
C SER A 263 16.08 11.24 2.63
N GLN A 264 17.34 11.08 2.19
CA GLN A 264 18.45 11.91 2.63
C GLN A 264 18.40 13.32 2.02
N ILE A 265 17.94 13.44 0.78
CA ILE A 265 17.74 14.72 0.11
C ILE A 265 16.69 15.57 0.84
N VAL A 266 15.58 14.95 1.23
CA VAL A 266 14.51 15.60 2.00
C VAL A 266 14.95 15.88 3.45
N ALA A 267 15.73 14.99 4.06
CA ALA A 267 16.27 15.21 5.40
C ALA A 267 17.23 16.42 5.45
N ALA A 268 17.96 16.70 4.36
CA ALA A 268 18.83 17.87 4.27
C ALA A 268 18.07 19.20 4.22
N ASP A 269 16.95 19.24 3.50
CA ASP A 269 16.00 20.38 3.47
C ASP A 269 14.63 19.85 3.02
N PRO A 270 13.58 19.88 3.86
CA PRO A 270 12.25 19.40 3.49
C PRO A 270 11.66 20.08 2.24
N ALA A 271 12.10 21.30 1.89
CA ALA A 271 11.67 21.97 0.66
C ALA A 271 12.17 21.25 -0.61
N ASN A 272 13.23 20.43 -0.50
CA ASN A 272 13.71 19.59 -1.60
C ASN A 272 12.67 18.58 -2.07
N ALA A 273 11.68 18.23 -1.23
CA ALA A 273 10.58 17.36 -1.66
C ALA A 273 9.82 17.93 -2.87
N ASN A 274 9.87 19.25 -3.10
CA ASN A 274 9.21 19.96 -4.19
C ASN A 274 10.17 20.47 -5.29
N ARG A 275 11.39 19.93 -5.36
CA ARG A 275 12.41 20.27 -6.37
C ARG A 275 12.82 19.02 -7.15
N ASP A 276 13.40 19.22 -8.33
CA ASP A 276 14.00 18.13 -9.13
C ASP A 276 15.53 18.17 -9.14
N CYS A 277 16.13 19.24 -8.60
CA CYS A 277 17.56 19.28 -8.32
C CYS A 277 17.82 20.08 -7.04
N ALA A 278 18.85 19.71 -6.30
CA ALA A 278 19.33 20.45 -5.13
C ALA A 278 20.85 20.29 -4.99
N ASN A 279 21.51 21.28 -4.37
CA ASN A 279 22.91 21.15 -3.99
C ASN A 279 23.00 20.32 -2.70
N ILE A 280 23.49 19.10 -2.81
CA ILE A 280 23.65 18.16 -1.69
C ILE A 280 25.13 17.76 -1.62
N SER A 281 25.71 17.81 -0.42
CA SER A 281 27.10 17.41 -0.17
C SER A 281 28.12 18.07 -1.12
N GLY A 282 27.90 19.35 -1.47
CA GLY A 282 28.82 20.13 -2.30
C GLY A 282 28.66 19.95 -3.82
N GLY A 283 27.63 19.26 -4.30
CA GLY A 283 27.35 19.13 -5.74
C GLY A 283 25.87 19.10 -6.09
N THR A 284 25.54 19.46 -7.33
CA THR A 284 24.16 19.39 -7.84
C THR A 284 23.72 17.95 -8.00
N GLN A 285 22.69 17.56 -7.25
CA GLN A 285 22.01 16.28 -7.36
C GLN A 285 20.64 16.50 -8.00
N CYS A 286 20.37 15.81 -9.10
CA CYS A 286 19.07 15.83 -9.77
C CYS A 286 18.33 14.51 -9.60
N TYR A 287 17.05 14.61 -9.28
CA TYR A 287 16.12 13.55 -8.88
C TYR A 287 14.70 13.95 -9.34
N ASN A 288 13.66 13.26 -8.89
CA ASN A 288 12.29 13.70 -9.13
C ASN A 288 11.60 14.00 -7.79
N GLY A 289 11.22 15.26 -7.60
CA GLY A 289 10.39 15.68 -6.49
C GLY A 289 8.91 15.32 -6.70
N ILE A 290 8.10 15.63 -5.69
CA ILE A 290 6.66 15.36 -5.66
C ILE A 290 5.95 15.91 -6.92
N PRO A 291 6.17 17.16 -7.38
CA PRO A 291 5.48 17.67 -8.56
C PRO A 291 5.71 16.82 -9.82
N THR A 292 6.96 16.41 -10.06
CA THR A 292 7.32 15.61 -11.24
C THR A 292 6.81 14.18 -11.13
N ILE A 293 6.89 13.56 -9.95
CA ILE A 293 6.30 12.24 -9.70
C ILE A 293 4.78 12.26 -9.91
N LYS A 294 4.06 13.28 -9.41
CA LYS A 294 2.62 13.43 -9.64
C LYS A 294 2.31 13.59 -11.13
N ARG A 295 3.06 14.43 -11.85
CA ARG A 295 2.87 14.66 -13.29
C ARG A 295 3.10 13.39 -14.12
N LYS A 296 4.16 12.62 -13.83
CA LYS A 296 4.42 11.31 -14.47
C LYS A 296 3.30 10.32 -14.17
N THR A 297 2.82 10.29 -12.93
CA THR A 297 1.73 9.39 -12.53
C THR A 297 0.43 9.72 -13.23
N GLN A 298 0.04 10.99 -13.29
CA GLN A 298 -1.15 11.45 -14.01
C GLN A 298 -1.08 11.10 -15.50
N TRP A 299 0.09 11.26 -16.11
CA TRP A 299 0.30 10.80 -17.48
C TRP A 299 0.10 9.29 -17.59
N ALA A 300 0.67 8.50 -16.67
CA ALA A 300 0.54 7.05 -16.67
C ALA A 300 -0.92 6.59 -16.49
N VAL A 301 -1.71 7.23 -15.62
CA VAL A 301 -3.15 6.95 -15.48
C VAL A 301 -3.88 7.09 -16.81
N ALA A 302 -3.55 8.12 -17.58
CA ALA A 302 -4.21 8.39 -18.86
C ALA A 302 -3.65 7.57 -20.04
N ASN A 303 -2.42 7.05 -19.95
CA ASN A 303 -1.68 6.58 -21.14
C ASN A 303 -0.93 5.26 -20.97
N ALA A 304 -0.94 4.66 -19.79
CA ALA A 304 -0.13 3.50 -19.42
C ALA A 304 -0.85 2.62 -18.38
N GLY A 305 -0.20 1.53 -17.97
CA GLY A 305 -0.75 0.53 -17.06
C GLY A 305 -0.33 0.70 -15.61
N GLY A 306 0.57 1.64 -15.31
CA GLY A 306 1.06 1.86 -13.96
C GLY A 306 2.35 2.67 -13.84
N ILE A 307 2.81 2.80 -12.60
CA ILE A 307 4.10 3.34 -12.19
C ILE A 307 4.89 2.25 -11.44
N MET A 308 6.19 2.21 -11.68
CA MET A 308 7.15 1.40 -10.93
C MET A 308 8.18 2.32 -10.25
N ASN A 309 8.60 2.03 -9.03
CA ASN A 309 9.69 2.78 -8.36
C ASN A 309 10.92 1.93 -8.07
N TRP A 310 12.09 2.55 -8.27
CA TRP A 310 13.39 2.08 -7.78
C TRP A 310 13.99 3.11 -6.81
N GLU A 311 14.08 2.85 -5.50
CA GLU A 311 13.44 1.74 -4.78
C GLU A 311 12.85 2.18 -3.43
N LEU A 312 11.97 1.34 -2.88
CA LEU A 312 11.06 1.68 -1.77
C LEU A 312 11.75 2.20 -0.51
N SER A 313 12.95 1.71 -0.19
CA SER A 313 13.69 2.07 1.02
C SER A 313 14.32 3.46 0.95
N GLN A 314 14.37 4.07 -0.24
CA GLN A 314 14.90 5.41 -0.43
C GLN A 314 13.83 6.50 -0.27
N ASP A 315 12.56 6.13 -0.14
CA ASP A 315 11.48 7.10 0.06
C ASP A 315 11.43 7.62 1.52
N THR A 316 10.72 8.74 1.70
CA THR A 316 10.25 9.18 3.01
C THR A 316 8.86 8.60 3.31
N THR A 317 8.26 9.00 4.43
CA THR A 317 6.86 8.70 4.78
C THR A 317 6.07 10.00 4.92
N GLY A 318 4.74 9.89 5.01
CA GLY A 318 3.87 11.06 5.23
C GLY A 318 3.82 12.01 4.03
N ALA A 319 3.85 13.32 4.31
CA ALA A 319 3.60 14.39 3.34
C ALA A 319 4.71 14.54 2.29
N THR A 320 5.93 14.08 2.57
CA THR A 320 7.04 14.17 1.63
C THR A 320 7.24 12.90 0.81
N SER A 321 6.47 11.84 1.04
CA SER A 321 6.67 10.55 0.37
C SER A 321 6.32 10.62 -1.13
N LEU A 322 7.23 10.11 -1.97
CA LEU A 322 6.99 9.93 -3.39
C LEU A 322 5.96 8.83 -3.66
N LEU A 323 5.94 7.77 -2.85
CA LEU A 323 4.90 6.73 -2.93
C LEU A 323 3.51 7.28 -2.57
N SER A 324 3.40 8.17 -1.58
CA SER A 324 2.18 8.95 -1.34
C SER A 324 1.80 9.77 -2.56
N ALA A 325 2.78 10.47 -3.16
CA ALA A 325 2.54 11.30 -4.33
C ALA A 325 2.03 10.49 -5.53
N ILE A 326 2.56 9.28 -5.76
CA ILE A 326 2.05 8.34 -6.77
C ILE A 326 0.60 7.96 -6.43
N PHE A 327 0.33 7.51 -5.20
CA PHE A 327 -1.01 7.08 -4.81
C PHE A 327 -2.06 8.20 -5.00
N ASP A 328 -1.77 9.40 -4.51
CA ASP A 328 -2.67 10.54 -4.61
C ASP A 328 -2.91 10.94 -6.08
N ALA A 329 -1.84 11.04 -6.86
CA ALA A 329 -1.92 11.43 -8.27
C ALA A 329 -2.58 10.37 -9.16
N ALA A 330 -2.52 9.10 -8.75
CA ALA A 330 -3.25 8.04 -9.41
C ALA A 330 -4.76 8.10 -9.15
N GLY A 331 -5.24 9.01 -8.29
CA GLY A 331 -6.64 9.00 -7.83
C GLY A 331 -6.89 7.87 -6.84
N GLY A 332 -5.85 7.42 -6.12
CA GLY A 332 -5.98 6.49 -5.02
C GLY A 332 -6.99 7.02 -4.03
N THR A 333 -8.05 6.25 -3.80
CA THR A 333 -9.02 6.59 -2.77
C THR A 333 -8.53 5.97 -1.49
N THR A 334 -8.12 6.80 -0.53
CA THR A 334 -8.18 6.36 0.85
C THR A 334 -9.64 6.46 1.28
N PRO A 335 -10.16 5.45 1.99
CA PRO A 335 -11.39 5.64 2.75
C PRO A 335 -11.19 6.88 3.64
N PRO A 336 -12.26 7.66 3.92
CA PRO A 336 -12.21 8.64 5.00
C PRO A 336 -11.58 7.98 6.23
N PRO A 337 -10.67 8.64 6.96
CA PRO A 337 -9.75 8.00 7.92
C PRO A 337 -10.47 7.02 8.86
N GLY A 338 -10.47 5.75 8.48
CA GLY A 338 -11.30 4.71 9.08
C GLY A 338 -11.00 3.35 8.44
N GLY A 339 -9.99 2.68 8.98
CA GLY A 339 -9.57 1.35 8.50
C GLY A 339 -8.50 0.72 9.36
N GLY A 340 -8.48 1.05 10.65
CA GLY A 340 -7.91 0.16 11.64
C GLY A 340 -8.88 -0.97 11.95
N ARG A 341 -8.37 -2.15 12.32
CA ARG A 341 -9.19 -3.14 13.02
C ARG A 341 -9.98 -2.44 14.13
N SER A 342 -11.29 -2.59 14.09
CA SER A 342 -12.23 -1.83 14.91
C SER A 342 -13.01 -2.76 15.79
N GLY A 343 -13.10 -2.42 17.08
CA GLY A 343 -13.79 -3.22 18.07
C GLY A 343 -13.36 -2.86 19.48
N PRO A 344 -13.64 -3.70 20.48
CA PRO A 344 -13.27 -3.42 21.85
C PRO A 344 -11.76 -3.59 22.07
N ILE A 345 -11.15 -2.61 22.75
CA ILE A 345 -9.88 -2.82 23.45
C ILE A 345 -10.24 -3.34 24.83
N THR A 346 -9.79 -4.55 25.17
CA THR A 346 -10.08 -5.18 26.47
C THR A 346 -8.84 -5.20 27.35
N GLY A 347 -9.00 -5.01 28.65
CA GLY A 347 -7.91 -5.00 29.62
C GLY A 347 -8.27 -5.71 30.92
N ILE A 348 -7.84 -5.13 32.05
CA ILE A 348 -8.03 -5.70 33.39
C ILE A 348 -9.46 -6.21 33.63
N ALA A 349 -9.57 -7.44 34.15
CA ALA A 349 -10.83 -8.13 34.42
C ALA A 349 -11.81 -8.20 33.22
N GLY A 350 -11.29 -8.14 31.98
CA GLY A 350 -12.11 -8.19 30.77
C GLY A 350 -12.91 -6.90 30.49
N LYS A 351 -12.58 -5.79 31.17
CA LYS A 351 -13.23 -4.49 30.95
C LYS A 351 -12.80 -3.88 29.61
N CYS A 352 -13.68 -3.09 29.03
CA CYS A 352 -13.44 -2.40 27.77
C CYS A 352 -12.93 -0.98 28.02
N VAL A 353 -11.99 -0.52 27.19
CA VAL A 353 -11.65 0.90 27.10
C VAL A 353 -12.87 1.66 26.56
N ASP A 354 -13.25 2.73 27.26
CA ASP A 354 -14.54 3.40 27.14
C ASP A 354 -14.36 4.91 27.11
N VAL A 355 -15.08 5.59 26.21
CA VAL A 355 -15.24 7.05 26.23
C VAL A 355 -16.40 7.40 27.16
N ALA A 356 -16.10 8.11 28.26
CA ALA A 356 -17.06 8.38 29.31
C ALA A 356 -18.34 9.06 28.77
N GLY A 357 -19.48 8.40 28.98
CA GLY A 357 -20.79 8.89 28.57
C GLY A 357 -20.98 8.98 27.04
N ALA A 358 -20.14 8.32 26.25
CA ALA A 358 -20.09 8.46 24.79
C ALA A 358 -19.96 9.93 24.31
N ASN A 359 -19.39 10.79 25.15
CA ASN A 359 -19.24 12.20 24.83
C ASN A 359 -18.05 12.38 23.86
N SER A 360 -18.33 12.90 22.68
CA SER A 360 -17.31 13.16 21.65
C SER A 360 -16.65 14.52 21.81
N ALA A 361 -16.77 15.23 22.94
CA ALA A 361 -16.07 16.50 23.15
C ALA A 361 -14.57 16.29 23.45
N ASN A 362 -13.73 17.23 23.03
CA ASN A 362 -12.32 17.25 23.41
C ASN A 362 -12.18 17.35 24.94
N GLY A 363 -11.25 16.58 25.51
CA GLY A 363 -11.05 16.50 26.95
C GLY A 363 -11.96 15.46 27.64
N THR A 364 -12.82 14.76 26.90
CA THR A 364 -13.64 13.70 27.49
C THR A 364 -12.75 12.60 28.05
N ALA A 365 -13.11 12.11 29.23
CA ALA A 365 -12.40 11.04 29.91
C ALA A 365 -12.40 9.73 29.11
N VAL A 366 -11.23 9.13 28.90
CA VAL A 366 -11.09 7.71 28.58
C VAL A 366 -10.93 6.88 29.86
N GLN A 367 -11.78 5.89 30.03
CA GLN A 367 -11.89 5.07 31.24
C GLN A 367 -11.98 3.58 30.87
N ILE A 368 -12.07 2.70 31.86
CA ILE A 368 -12.57 1.34 31.65
C ILE A 368 -14.02 1.22 32.11
N TYR A 369 -14.78 0.38 31.42
CA TYR A 369 -16.16 0.09 31.77
C TYR A 369 -16.53 -1.35 31.37
N THR A 370 -17.60 -1.88 31.95
CA THR A 370 -18.20 -3.14 31.52
C THR A 370 -18.48 -3.10 30.03
N CYS A 371 -18.01 -4.10 29.28
CA CYS A 371 -18.23 -4.17 27.85
C CYS A 371 -19.73 -4.19 27.53
N ASN A 372 -20.23 -3.16 26.84
CA ASN A 372 -21.64 -2.92 26.56
C ASN A 372 -21.94 -2.78 25.06
N GLY A 373 -20.93 -2.90 24.19
CA GLY A 373 -21.10 -2.93 22.73
C GLY A 373 -21.46 -1.59 22.09
N THR A 374 -21.41 -0.48 22.85
CA THR A 374 -21.72 0.85 22.33
C THR A 374 -20.54 1.44 21.52
N GLY A 375 -20.82 2.49 20.76
CA GLY A 375 -19.78 3.24 20.03
C GLY A 375 -18.70 3.85 20.92
N ALA A 376 -18.97 4.07 22.21
CA ALA A 376 -17.99 4.52 23.20
C ALA A 376 -16.86 3.51 23.47
N GLN A 377 -17.08 2.23 23.15
CA GLN A 377 -16.12 1.14 23.36
C GLN A 377 -15.59 0.56 22.05
N THR A 378 -15.97 1.15 20.93
CA THR A 378 -15.50 0.74 19.61
C THR A 378 -14.31 1.60 19.24
N TRP A 379 -13.12 1.01 19.33
CA TRP A 379 -11.87 1.66 19.00
C TRP A 379 -11.30 1.12 17.69
N THR A 380 -10.87 2.03 16.83
CA THR A 380 -10.16 1.75 15.58
C THR A 380 -8.66 1.87 15.83
N VAL A 381 -7.90 0.80 15.59
CA VAL A 381 -6.42 0.82 15.68
C VAL A 381 -5.83 1.29 14.35
N GLY A 382 -5.53 2.59 14.26
CA GLY A 382 -4.99 3.20 13.04
C GLY A 382 -3.61 2.67 12.65
N ALA A 383 -3.36 2.59 11.34
CA ALA A 383 -2.03 2.24 10.80
C ALA A 383 -0.95 3.31 11.11
N ASP A 384 -1.35 4.46 11.63
CA ASP A 384 -0.51 5.56 12.08
C ASP A 384 -0.21 5.52 13.59
N ASN A 385 -0.41 4.36 14.22
CA ASN A 385 -0.29 4.14 15.67
C ASN A 385 -1.31 4.92 16.52
N THR A 386 -2.37 5.47 15.94
CA THR A 386 -3.44 6.08 16.73
C THR A 386 -4.47 5.05 17.19
N LEU A 387 -5.09 5.28 18.34
CA LEU A 387 -6.29 4.57 18.77
C LEU A 387 -7.45 5.54 18.70
N ARG A 388 -8.48 5.24 17.92
CA ARG A 388 -9.55 6.21 17.61
C ARG A 388 -10.92 5.72 18.04
N ALA A 389 -11.71 6.60 18.66
CA ALA A 389 -13.12 6.35 18.98
C ALA A 389 -13.91 7.63 18.74
N LEU A 390 -15.16 7.49 18.30
CA LEU A 390 -16.07 8.62 18.05
C LEU A 390 -15.47 9.74 17.16
N GLY A 391 -14.63 9.35 16.18
CA GLY A 391 -13.96 10.29 15.26
C GLY A 391 -12.75 11.04 15.82
N LYS A 392 -12.29 10.67 17.03
CA LYS A 392 -11.18 11.34 17.75
C LYS A 392 -10.13 10.34 18.21
N CYS A 393 -8.98 10.84 18.65
CA CYS A 393 -7.82 10.06 19.05
C CYS A 393 -7.71 9.92 20.58
N MET A 394 -7.20 8.77 21.04
CA MET A 394 -6.74 8.54 22.41
C MET A 394 -5.49 9.38 22.65
N ASP A 395 -5.57 10.34 23.56
CA ASP A 395 -4.62 11.43 23.72
C ASP A 395 -4.10 11.50 25.16
N VAL A 396 -2.79 11.67 25.33
CA VAL A 396 -2.19 12.00 26.62
C VAL A 396 -2.40 13.49 26.89
N ALA A 397 -3.14 13.83 27.95
CA ALA A 397 -3.58 15.19 28.19
C ALA A 397 -2.41 16.19 28.25
N GLY A 398 -2.50 17.23 27.42
CA GLY A 398 -1.48 18.29 27.33
C GLY A 398 -0.11 17.81 26.84
N ALA A 399 -0.03 16.62 26.22
CA ALA A 399 1.23 15.94 25.91
C ALA A 399 2.15 15.74 27.13
N GLY A 400 1.57 15.66 28.33
CA GLY A 400 2.32 15.45 29.56
C GLY A 400 3.07 14.13 29.55
N THR A 401 4.27 14.11 30.13
CA THR A 401 5.13 12.93 30.12
C THR A 401 5.24 12.25 31.48
N ALA A 402 4.73 12.83 32.56
CA ALA A 402 4.85 12.29 33.92
C ALA A 402 3.84 11.15 34.20
N ASN A 403 4.21 10.23 35.10
CA ASN A 403 3.28 9.24 35.66
C ASN A 403 2.03 9.91 36.19
N GLY A 404 0.87 9.33 35.91
CA GLY A 404 -0.43 9.87 36.34
C GLY A 404 -1.02 10.91 35.39
N THR A 405 -0.34 11.26 34.29
CA THR A 405 -0.97 12.09 33.25
C THR A 405 -2.14 11.32 32.64
N VAL A 406 -3.34 11.91 32.71
CA VAL A 406 -4.58 11.25 32.31
C VAL A 406 -4.73 11.14 30.80
N ILE A 407 -5.48 10.12 30.37
CA ILE A 407 -5.88 9.94 28.99
C ILE A 407 -7.23 10.63 28.75
N GLN A 408 -7.33 11.30 27.61
CA GLN A 408 -8.51 11.98 27.15
C GLN A 408 -8.81 11.64 25.68
N LEU A 409 -10.02 11.97 25.25
CA LEU A 409 -10.39 11.99 23.84
C LEU A 409 -10.07 13.39 23.28
N TRP A 410 -9.37 13.45 22.16
CA TRP A 410 -9.00 14.72 21.52
C TRP A 410 -9.01 14.62 20.00
N ASP A 411 -9.18 15.75 19.32
CA ASP A 411 -9.02 15.81 17.87
C ASP A 411 -7.66 15.24 17.44
N CYS A 412 -7.67 14.40 16.42
CA CYS A 412 -6.44 13.83 15.90
C CYS A 412 -5.54 14.94 15.34
N ASN A 413 -4.36 15.12 15.92
CA ASN A 413 -3.45 16.25 15.67
C ASN A 413 -2.06 15.81 15.19
N GLY A 414 -1.84 14.51 15.04
CA GLY A 414 -0.59 13.94 14.50
C GLY A 414 0.61 14.01 15.44
N THR A 415 0.42 14.41 16.70
CA THR A 415 1.50 14.48 17.69
C THR A 415 1.79 13.12 18.32
N GLY A 416 2.98 12.96 18.91
CA GLY A 416 3.34 11.74 19.65
C GLY A 416 2.48 11.47 20.89
N ALA A 417 1.73 12.46 21.40
CA ALA A 417 0.78 12.28 22.49
C ALA A 417 -0.41 11.36 22.11
N GLN A 418 -0.61 11.14 20.80
CA GLN A 418 -1.69 10.31 20.25
C GLN A 418 -1.20 9.02 19.60
N SER A 419 0.11 8.74 19.71
CA SER A 419 0.77 7.60 19.07
C SER A 419 1.08 6.53 20.12
N TRP A 420 0.54 5.34 19.90
CA TRP A 420 0.55 4.20 20.80
C TRP A 420 1.15 2.98 20.10
N GLN A 421 2.31 2.56 20.57
CA GLN A 421 3.01 1.36 20.11
C GLN A 421 2.54 0.15 20.93
N ALA A 422 2.00 -0.86 20.26
CA ALA A 422 1.70 -2.14 20.89
C ALA A 422 2.97 -2.99 20.99
N ASN A 423 3.23 -3.52 22.18
CA ASN A 423 4.38 -4.37 22.45
C ASN A 423 3.98 -5.86 22.56
N GLY A 424 4.95 -6.76 22.43
CA GLY A 424 4.72 -8.22 22.50
C GLY A 424 4.26 -8.72 23.88
N ASP A 425 4.43 -7.91 24.93
CA ASP A 425 3.94 -8.18 26.29
C ASP A 425 2.49 -7.71 26.52
N GLY A 426 1.84 -7.16 25.48
CA GLY A 426 0.47 -6.65 25.53
C GLY A 426 0.35 -5.22 26.07
N THR A 427 1.46 -4.55 26.40
CA THR A 427 1.43 -3.13 26.77
C THR A 427 1.21 -2.22 25.56
N LEU A 428 0.60 -1.06 25.80
CA LEU A 428 0.45 0.02 24.82
C LEU A 428 1.31 1.20 25.27
N ARG A 429 2.49 1.36 24.67
CA ARG A 429 3.45 2.41 25.00
C ARG A 429 3.20 3.66 24.18
N ASN A 430 2.99 4.80 24.84
CA ASN A 430 2.95 6.08 24.17
C ASN A 430 4.35 6.49 23.70
N THR A 431 4.49 6.86 22.42
CA THR A 431 5.80 7.12 21.81
C THR A 431 6.45 8.43 22.28
N ALA A 432 5.66 9.44 22.68
CA ALA A 432 6.19 10.71 23.18
C ALA A 432 6.69 10.62 24.64
N SER A 433 5.91 10.01 25.53
CA SER A 433 6.26 9.91 26.96
C SER A 433 7.14 8.71 27.30
N GLY A 434 7.13 7.68 26.45
CA GLY A 434 7.79 6.41 26.68
C GLY A 434 7.13 5.53 27.75
N ARG A 435 5.94 5.92 28.24
CA ARG A 435 5.15 5.26 29.29
C ARG A 435 3.98 4.48 28.71
N CYS A 436 3.42 3.57 29.49
CA CYS A 436 2.37 2.65 29.07
C CYS A 436 0.97 3.11 29.50
N LEU A 437 -0.05 2.76 28.70
CA LEU A 437 -1.46 2.93 29.04
C LEU A 437 -1.79 2.10 30.29
N ASP A 438 -2.36 2.75 31.29
CA ASP A 438 -2.52 2.21 32.63
C ASP A 438 -3.93 2.51 33.17
N ALA A 439 -4.63 1.49 33.70
CA ALA A 439 -5.83 1.71 34.49
C ALA A 439 -5.44 2.08 35.92
N THR A 440 -5.81 3.30 36.35
CA THR A 440 -5.33 3.91 37.60
C THR A 440 -5.60 3.01 38.81
N GLY A 441 -4.56 2.82 39.62
CA GLY A 441 -4.65 2.10 40.89
C GLY A 441 -4.87 0.59 40.76
N ASN A 442 -4.61 0.00 39.59
CA ASN A 442 -4.89 -1.41 39.31
C ASN A 442 -6.35 -1.80 39.59
N SER A 443 -7.26 -0.85 39.40
CA SER A 443 -8.69 -1.00 39.66
C SER A 443 -9.41 -1.53 38.43
N SER A 444 -10.38 -2.43 38.65
CA SER A 444 -11.32 -2.94 37.64
C SER A 444 -12.73 -2.36 37.78
N ALA A 445 -12.91 -1.35 38.64
CA ALA A 445 -14.18 -0.67 38.83
C ALA A 445 -14.56 0.12 37.57
N ASP A 446 -15.85 0.10 37.22
CA ASP A 446 -16.39 0.89 36.12
C ASP A 446 -16.17 2.39 36.36
N GLY A 447 -15.66 3.09 35.35
CA GLY A 447 -15.29 4.50 35.44
C GLY A 447 -13.86 4.75 35.91
N THR A 448 -13.06 3.72 36.18
CA THR A 448 -11.63 3.89 36.48
C THR A 448 -10.95 4.58 35.29
N ARG A 449 -10.32 5.74 35.54
CA ARG A 449 -9.66 6.54 34.50
C ARG A 449 -8.43 5.82 33.98
N LEU A 450 -8.14 6.02 32.70
CA LEU A 450 -6.84 5.67 32.13
C LEU A 450 -5.85 6.82 32.29
N GLN A 451 -4.59 6.46 32.48
CA GLN A 451 -3.44 7.34 32.60
C GLN A 451 -2.24 6.74 31.85
N ILE A 452 -1.13 7.48 31.78
CA ILE A 452 0.18 6.89 31.51
C ILE A 452 0.93 6.60 32.82
N TRP A 453 1.64 5.48 32.83
CA TRP A 453 2.57 5.12 33.91
C TRP A 453 3.78 4.39 33.34
N ASP A 454 4.89 4.35 34.08
CA ASP A 454 6.04 3.52 33.73
C ASP A 454 5.60 2.09 33.39
N CYS A 455 6.25 1.47 32.41
CA CYS A 455 5.84 0.17 31.88
C CYS A 455 6.35 -0.97 32.76
N PHE A 456 5.46 -1.80 33.27
CA PHE A 456 5.81 -3.02 34.04
C PHE A 456 4.91 -4.22 33.71
N ALA A 457 4.07 -4.11 32.67
CA ALA A 457 3.27 -5.21 32.10
C ALA A 457 2.39 -5.97 33.13
N SER A 458 1.91 -5.27 34.16
CA SER A 458 0.90 -5.79 35.09
C SER A 458 -0.49 -5.85 34.43
N ALA A 459 -1.43 -6.52 35.10
CA ALA A 459 -2.80 -6.70 34.61
C ALA A 459 -3.53 -5.39 34.21
N ASN A 460 -3.21 -4.26 34.85
CA ASN A 460 -3.78 -2.95 34.52
C ASN A 460 -3.10 -2.22 33.36
N GLN A 461 -2.04 -2.79 32.77
CA GLN A 461 -1.32 -2.26 31.60
C GLN A 461 -1.34 -3.19 30.38
N VAL A 462 -1.93 -4.38 30.51
CA VAL A 462 -2.02 -5.35 29.41
C VAL A 462 -3.37 -5.18 28.71
N TRP A 463 -3.30 -4.95 27.40
CA TRP A 463 -4.44 -4.63 26.57
C TRP A 463 -4.50 -5.55 25.35
N ARG A 464 -5.68 -6.11 25.10
CA ARG A 464 -5.99 -6.85 23.88
C ARG A 464 -6.74 -5.95 22.93
N LEU A 465 -6.04 -5.54 21.87
CA LEU A 465 -6.58 -4.74 20.78
C LEU A 465 -7.55 -5.59 19.89
N PRO A 466 -8.52 -4.96 19.19
CA PRO A 466 -9.53 -5.63 18.36
C PRO A 466 -8.88 -6.46 17.25
N ALA A 467 -9.32 -7.70 16.98
CA ALA A 467 -8.69 -8.58 16.00
C ALA A 467 -8.62 -7.98 14.58
#